data_AF-A0A4S8L3S8-F1
#
_entry.id   AF-A0A4S8L3S8-F1
#
_cell.length_a   1.000
_cell.length_b   1.000
_cell.length_c   1.000
_cell.angle_alpha   90.00
_cell.angle_beta   90.00
_cell.angle_gamma   90.00
#
_symmetry.space_group_name_H-M   'P 1'
#
loop_
_entity.id
_entity.type
_entity.pdbx_description
1 polymer ?
#
loop_
_entity_poly.entity_id
_entity_poly.type
_entity_poly.pdbx_seq_one_letter_code
_entity_poly.pdbx_strand_id
1 'polypeptide(L)'
;MSLVYPASKDRVFLTEEWVTALKTNNVITTTSAMLFVTLSIIKASPDIEKTLKDLGIAAYTTHPDCKTPLYTLPAIYDPTTKTGLTESFAIAKYLDEKYPDKLMLVPKGTEVLQKVHVNSMRARLSPIWQRTKEEMEGQTMEEMYPKEEKRKEEWKKLGEGFGQVNKWYGREDVLVMGGEEKACFADFAFAIGYVIWIRILFGKESEEWEDVSGWQDGR
;
A
#
# COMPACT_ATOMS: atom_id res chain seq x y z
N MET A 1 28.75 -17.94 0.21
CA MET A 1 27.85 -18.70 -0.69
C MET A 1 26.88 -17.69 -1.27
N SER A 2 27.09 -17.29 -2.52
CA SER A 2 26.43 -16.16 -3.18
C SER A 2 25.06 -16.57 -3.71
N LEU A 3 23.98 -16.07 -3.11
CA LEU A 3 22.64 -16.16 -3.69
C LEU A 3 22.42 -14.96 -4.61
N VAL A 4 22.78 -15.17 -5.88
CA VAL A 4 22.29 -14.36 -7.00
C VAL A 4 20.84 -14.76 -7.22
N TYR A 5 19.89 -13.89 -6.89
CA TYR A 5 18.50 -14.06 -7.33
C TYR A 5 18.32 -13.30 -8.66
N PRO A 6 18.20 -13.99 -9.80
CA PRO A 6 17.67 -13.37 -11.00
C PRO A 6 16.19 -13.08 -10.74
N ALA A 7 15.77 -11.83 -10.95
CA ALA A 7 14.35 -11.49 -11.04
C ALA A 7 13.71 -12.32 -12.16
N SER A 8 13.13 -13.47 -11.83
CA SER A 8 12.47 -14.33 -12.81
C SER A 8 11.16 -13.64 -13.23
N LYS A 9 11.05 -13.29 -14.52
CA LYS A 9 9.92 -12.60 -15.14
C LYS A 9 8.55 -13.32 -15.02
N ASP A 10 8.47 -14.52 -14.42
CA ASP A 10 7.35 -15.43 -14.60
C ASP A 10 6.68 -15.95 -13.31
N ARG A 11 6.75 -15.28 -12.15
CA ARG A 11 6.00 -15.76 -10.96
C ARG A 11 5.28 -14.66 -10.18
N VAL A 12 4.10 -14.28 -10.68
CA VAL A 12 2.95 -13.92 -9.84
C VAL A 12 1.78 -14.77 -10.33
N PHE A 13 1.80 -16.06 -10.01
CA PHE A 13 0.65 -16.93 -10.22
C PHE A 13 -0.18 -16.93 -8.95
N LEU A 14 -1.43 -16.45 -9.06
CA LEU A 14 -2.48 -16.79 -8.10
C LEU A 14 -2.56 -18.32 -8.03
N THR A 15 -2.39 -18.91 -6.85
CA THR A 15 -2.66 -20.34 -6.69
C THR A 15 -4.15 -20.59 -6.99
N GLU A 16 -4.50 -21.72 -7.59
CA GLU A 16 -5.88 -22.04 -7.99
C GLU A 16 -6.89 -21.99 -6.83
N GLU A 17 -6.41 -22.10 -5.59
CA GLU A 17 -7.20 -21.89 -4.36
C GLU A 17 -7.82 -20.48 -4.28
N TRP A 18 -7.08 -19.44 -4.66
CA TRP A 18 -7.58 -18.05 -4.59
C TRP A 18 -8.58 -17.71 -5.70
N VAL A 19 -8.41 -18.31 -6.89
CA VAL A 19 -9.36 -18.17 -8.01
C VAL A 19 -10.66 -18.91 -7.69
N THR A 20 -10.58 -20.02 -6.96
CA THR A 20 -11.75 -20.79 -6.52
C THR A 20 -12.54 -20.05 -5.44
N ALA A 21 -11.87 -19.40 -4.48
CA ALA A 21 -12.50 -18.56 -3.46
C ALA A 21 -13.28 -17.35 -4.04
N LEU A 22 -12.84 -16.82 -5.20
CA LEU A 22 -13.54 -15.75 -5.92
C LEU A 22 -14.82 -16.22 -6.64
N LYS A 23 -14.93 -17.52 -6.97
CA LYS A 23 -16.05 -18.08 -7.75
C LYS A 23 -17.19 -18.62 -6.90
N THR A 24 -16.94 -18.94 -5.63
CA THR A 24 -17.94 -19.55 -4.74
C THR A 24 -18.50 -18.54 -3.74
N ASN A 25 -19.39 -17.67 -4.24
CA ASN A 25 -20.45 -16.94 -3.55
C ASN A 25 -20.20 -16.17 -2.23
N ASN A 26 -20.59 -14.89 -2.30
CA ASN A 26 -21.27 -14.11 -1.28
C ASN A 26 -20.50 -13.74 -0.01
N VAL A 27 -19.39 -13.00 -0.13
CA VAL A 27 -19.10 -11.82 0.71
C VAL A 27 -18.04 -10.99 -0.03
N ILE A 28 -18.46 -10.05 -0.87
CA ILE A 28 -17.57 -8.98 -1.32
C ILE A 28 -17.50 -7.99 -0.16
N THR A 29 -16.54 -8.20 0.74
CA THR A 29 -16.16 -7.23 1.77
C THR A 29 -15.09 -6.30 1.22
N THR A 30 -15.08 -5.07 1.73
CA THR A 30 -14.22 -3.94 1.34
C THR A 30 -12.73 -4.31 1.21
N THR A 31 -12.27 -5.33 1.93
CA THR A 31 -10.92 -5.92 1.85
C THR A 31 -10.62 -6.53 0.48
N SER A 32 -11.59 -7.23 -0.13
CA SER A 32 -11.42 -7.82 -1.47
C SER A 32 -11.31 -6.74 -2.54
N ALA A 33 -12.05 -5.63 -2.42
CA ALA A 33 -11.95 -4.51 -3.37
C ALA A 33 -10.59 -3.81 -3.26
N MET A 34 -10.08 -3.56 -2.05
CA MET A 34 -8.74 -2.98 -1.86
C MET A 34 -7.61 -3.91 -2.30
N LEU A 35 -7.74 -5.23 -2.08
CA LEU A 35 -6.78 -6.23 -2.55
C LEU A 35 -6.84 -6.40 -4.08
N PHE A 36 -8.02 -6.33 -4.70
CA PHE A 36 -8.18 -6.31 -6.17
C PHE A 36 -7.53 -5.08 -6.79
N VAL A 37 -7.66 -3.93 -6.12
CA VAL A 37 -7.03 -2.68 -6.48
C VAL A 37 -5.50 -2.76 -6.32
N THR A 38 -4.99 -3.45 -5.30
CA THR A 38 -3.54 -3.66 -5.09
C THR A 38 -2.96 -4.69 -6.06
N LEU A 39 -3.70 -5.75 -6.41
CA LEU A 39 -3.31 -6.71 -7.45
C LEU A 39 -3.36 -6.08 -8.85
N SER A 40 -4.25 -5.11 -9.08
CA SER A 40 -4.26 -4.31 -10.31
C SER A 40 -3.07 -3.35 -10.40
N ILE A 41 -2.52 -2.89 -9.26
CA ILE A 41 -1.26 -2.12 -9.22
C ILE A 41 -0.07 -2.98 -9.67
N ILE A 42 -0.07 -4.28 -9.35
CA ILE A 42 1.02 -5.21 -9.70
C ILE A 42 0.93 -5.68 -11.15
N LYS A 43 -0.28 -5.74 -11.72
CA LYS A 43 -0.43 -5.86 -13.17
C LYS A 43 -0.19 -4.49 -13.80
N ALA A 44 1.08 -4.09 -13.83
CA ALA A 44 1.57 -2.89 -14.50
C ALA A 44 0.94 -2.78 -15.88
N SER A 45 -0.11 -1.96 -16.01
CA SER A 45 -0.47 -1.41 -17.30
C SER A 45 0.72 -0.50 -17.64
N PRO A 46 1.46 -0.74 -18.73
CA PRO A 46 2.61 0.08 -19.07
C PRO A 46 2.25 1.56 -19.30
N ASP A 47 0.95 1.87 -19.39
CA ASP A 47 0.44 3.22 -19.55
C ASP A 47 -0.80 3.47 -18.64
N ILE A 48 -0.54 3.67 -17.35
CA ILE A 48 -1.57 4.05 -16.34
C ILE A 48 -2.30 5.31 -16.78
N GLU A 49 -1.56 6.31 -17.27
CA GLU A 49 -2.12 7.58 -17.72
C GLU A 49 -3.12 7.40 -18.85
N LYS A 50 -2.74 6.70 -19.92
CA LYS A 50 -3.66 6.40 -21.02
C LYS A 50 -4.87 5.61 -20.54
N THR A 51 -4.66 4.62 -19.68
CA THR A 51 -5.77 3.79 -19.16
C THR A 51 -6.78 4.64 -18.39
N LEU A 52 -6.32 5.51 -17.49
CA LEU A 52 -7.21 6.37 -16.71
C LEU A 52 -7.90 7.42 -17.59
N LYS A 53 -7.18 7.99 -18.58
CA LYS A 53 -7.77 8.91 -19.56
C LYS A 53 -8.84 8.25 -20.42
N ASP A 54 -8.59 7.04 -20.93
CA ASP A 54 -9.55 6.28 -21.75
C ASP A 54 -10.83 5.96 -20.97
N LEU A 55 -10.72 5.78 -19.65
CA LEU A 55 -11.85 5.58 -18.74
C LEU A 55 -12.50 6.90 -18.25
N GLY A 56 -12.00 8.06 -18.69
CA GLY A 56 -12.48 9.37 -18.26
C GLY A 56 -12.18 9.71 -16.79
N ILE A 57 -11.18 9.05 -16.20
CA ILE A 57 -10.76 9.26 -14.81
C ILE A 57 -9.68 10.35 -14.79
N ALA A 58 -9.97 11.47 -14.14
CA ALA A 58 -9.02 12.56 -13.98
C ALA A 58 -7.91 12.19 -12.99
N ALA A 59 -6.72 12.80 -13.13
CA ALA A 59 -5.68 12.72 -12.12
C ALA A 59 -6.11 13.46 -10.84
N TYR A 60 -5.69 12.97 -9.67
CA TYR A 60 -5.98 13.62 -8.40
C TYR A 60 -5.03 14.78 -8.09
N THR A 61 -3.79 14.68 -8.54
CA THR A 61 -2.71 15.62 -8.22
C THR A 61 -1.84 15.87 -9.45
N THR A 62 -0.93 16.82 -9.35
CA THR A 62 0.12 17.08 -10.32
C THR A 62 1.46 16.51 -9.85
N HIS A 63 2.40 16.41 -10.79
CA HIS A 63 3.82 16.27 -10.49
C HIS A 63 4.36 17.47 -9.69
N PRO A 64 5.61 17.41 -9.18
CA PRO A 64 6.23 18.52 -8.44
C PRO A 64 6.31 19.85 -9.20
N ASP A 65 6.22 19.81 -10.53
CA ASP A 65 6.13 21.00 -11.39
C ASP A 65 4.81 21.78 -11.24
N CYS A 66 3.86 21.26 -10.46
CA CYS A 66 2.53 21.81 -10.22
C CYS A 66 1.69 22.00 -11.49
N LYS A 67 2.07 21.37 -12.60
CA LYS A 67 1.46 21.59 -13.93
C LYS A 67 1.07 20.28 -14.60
N THR A 68 1.94 19.29 -14.57
CA THR A 68 1.71 18.02 -15.28
C THR A 68 0.83 17.13 -14.42
N PRO A 69 -0.35 16.66 -14.89
CA PRO A 69 -1.19 15.75 -14.13
C PRO A 69 -0.47 14.44 -13.82
N LEU A 70 -0.49 14.01 -12.57
CA LEU A 70 0.11 12.76 -12.12
C LEU A 70 -0.98 11.70 -11.96
N TYR A 71 -1.02 10.76 -12.90
CA TYR A 71 -1.95 9.65 -12.91
C TYR A 71 -1.42 8.49 -12.06
N THR A 72 -2.20 8.09 -11.06
CA THR A 72 -1.80 7.05 -10.10
C THR A 72 -2.92 6.07 -9.84
N LEU A 73 -2.50 4.87 -9.45
CA LEU A 73 -3.35 3.91 -8.78
C LEU A 73 -3.18 4.07 -7.26
N PRO A 74 -4.20 3.72 -6.47
CA PRO A 74 -5.45 3.08 -6.87
C PRO A 74 -6.43 4.00 -7.62
N ALA A 75 -7.26 3.39 -8.47
CA ALA A 75 -8.38 4.04 -9.13
C ALA A 75 -9.59 3.09 -9.18
N ILE A 76 -10.80 3.65 -9.11
CA ILE A 76 -12.06 2.92 -9.29
C ILE A 76 -12.95 3.63 -10.30
N TYR A 77 -13.83 2.87 -10.94
CA TYR A 77 -14.93 3.40 -11.72
C TYR A 77 -16.22 2.78 -11.20
N ASP A 78 -17.12 3.61 -10.67
CA ASP A 78 -18.45 3.18 -10.27
C ASP A 78 -19.39 3.32 -11.49
N PRO A 79 -19.89 2.22 -12.07
CA PRO A 79 -20.77 2.27 -13.23
C PRO A 79 -22.19 2.75 -12.88
N THR A 80 -22.61 2.63 -11.62
CA THR A 80 -23.93 3.06 -11.15
C THR A 80 -24.00 4.59 -11.11
N THR A 81 -22.96 5.26 -10.65
CA THR A 81 -22.89 6.73 -10.64
C THR A 81 -22.08 7.32 -11.79
N LYS A 82 -21.50 6.47 -12.64
CA LYS A 82 -20.57 6.84 -13.73
C LYS A 82 -19.42 7.71 -13.21
N THR A 83 -18.90 7.38 -12.04
CA THR A 83 -17.89 8.17 -11.35
C THR A 83 -16.55 7.45 -11.36
N GLY A 84 -15.56 8.08 -11.98
CA GLY A 84 -14.17 7.69 -11.91
C GLY A 84 -13.46 8.42 -10.78
N LEU A 85 -12.76 7.69 -9.91
CA LEU A 85 -11.99 8.23 -8.80
C LEU A 85 -10.59 7.63 -8.78
N THR A 86 -9.65 8.44 -8.31
CA THR A 86 -8.28 8.07 -7.98
C THR A 86 -7.97 8.65 -6.59
N GLU A 87 -6.82 8.29 -6.04
CA GLU A 87 -6.38 8.58 -4.67
C GLU A 87 -7.14 7.75 -3.62
N SER A 88 -6.39 7.01 -2.81
CA SER A 88 -6.94 5.97 -1.93
C SER A 88 -7.85 6.54 -0.84
N PHE A 89 -7.54 7.71 -0.29
CA PHE A 89 -8.36 8.33 0.75
C PHE A 89 -9.69 8.85 0.20
N ALA A 90 -9.69 9.49 -0.97
CA ALA A 90 -10.89 9.94 -1.67
C ALA A 90 -11.79 8.76 -2.05
N ILE A 91 -11.20 7.66 -2.52
CA ILE A 91 -11.92 6.41 -2.78
C ILE A 91 -12.56 5.87 -1.50
N ALA A 92 -11.84 5.83 -0.38
CA ALA A 92 -12.38 5.36 0.89
C ALA A 92 -13.59 6.20 1.35
N LYS A 93 -13.50 7.53 1.27
CA LYS A 93 -14.63 8.42 1.58
C LYS A 93 -15.83 8.17 0.68
N TYR A 94 -15.60 8.01 -0.62
CA TYR A 94 -16.67 7.71 -1.57
C TYR A 94 -17.37 6.40 -1.21
N LEU A 95 -16.61 5.36 -0.86
CA LEU A 95 -17.16 4.07 -0.46
C LEU A 95 -17.94 4.14 0.85
N ASP A 96 -17.46 4.88 1.85
CA ASP A 96 -18.18 5.12 3.11
C ASP A 96 -19.54 5.80 2.87
N GLU A 97 -19.58 6.78 1.96
CA GLU A 97 -20.82 7.48 1.60
C GLU A 97 -21.80 6.60 0.83
N LYS A 98 -21.30 5.74 -0.08
CA LYS A 98 -22.14 4.88 -0.92
C LYS A 98 -22.60 3.61 -0.24
N TYR A 99 -21.84 3.12 0.72
CA TYR A 99 -22.10 1.85 1.40
C TYR A 99 -22.07 2.05 2.92
N PRO A 100 -22.98 2.88 3.49
CA PRO A 100 -22.96 3.23 4.91
C PRO A 100 -23.25 2.05 5.85
N ASP A 101 -23.84 0.97 5.34
CA ASP A 101 -24.08 -0.27 6.10
C ASP A 101 -22.83 -1.16 6.21
N LYS A 102 -21.73 -0.77 5.55
CA LYS A 102 -20.42 -1.46 5.62
C LYS A 102 -19.53 -0.81 6.68
N LEU A 103 -18.34 -1.39 6.88
CA LEU A 103 -17.32 -0.81 7.74
C LEU A 103 -16.97 0.61 7.26
N MET A 104 -17.13 1.59 8.17
CA MET A 104 -16.79 2.99 7.93
C MET A 104 -15.30 3.22 8.15
N LEU A 105 -14.57 3.55 7.09
CA LEU A 105 -13.11 3.70 7.10
C LEU A 105 -12.67 5.08 7.58
N VAL A 106 -13.46 6.12 7.31
CA VAL A 106 -13.20 7.50 7.67
C VAL A 106 -14.34 8.05 8.54
N PRO A 107 -14.44 7.63 9.82
CA PRO A 107 -15.44 8.16 10.73
C PRO A 107 -15.42 9.69 10.80
N LYS A 108 -16.62 10.28 10.94
CA LYS A 108 -16.79 11.74 11.00
C LYS A 108 -15.89 12.35 12.08
N GLY A 109 -15.13 13.38 11.71
CA GLY A 109 -14.19 14.07 12.60
C GLY A 109 -12.78 13.47 12.65
N THR A 110 -12.53 12.31 12.01
CA THR A 110 -11.20 11.67 12.03
C THR A 110 -10.35 11.96 10.79
N GLU A 111 -10.92 12.59 9.75
CA GLU A 111 -10.27 12.75 8.44
C GLU A 111 -8.86 13.36 8.52
N VAL A 112 -8.71 14.48 9.24
CA VAL A 112 -7.41 15.15 9.37
C VAL A 112 -6.42 14.28 10.14
N LEU A 113 -6.88 13.62 11.22
CA LEU A 113 -6.03 12.77 12.05
C LEU A 113 -5.52 11.56 11.28
N GLN A 114 -6.38 10.90 10.50
CA GLN A 114 -5.97 9.77 9.66
C GLN A 114 -4.99 10.20 8.56
N LYS A 115 -5.21 11.34 7.91
CA LYS A 115 -4.26 11.90 6.93
C LYS A 115 -2.91 12.22 7.55
N VAL A 116 -2.90 12.84 8.74
CA VAL A 116 -1.67 13.16 9.47
C VAL A 116 -0.96 11.89 9.93
N HIS A 117 -1.69 10.88 10.41
CA HIS A 117 -1.13 9.58 10.75
C HIS A 117 -0.44 8.94 9.54
N VAL A 118 -1.14 8.82 8.40
CA VAL A 118 -0.59 8.20 7.18
C VAL A 118 0.65 8.96 6.67
N ASN A 119 0.62 10.30 6.67
CA ASN A 119 1.78 11.09 6.27
C ASN A 119 2.96 10.96 7.24
N SER A 120 2.68 10.97 8.54
CA SER A 120 3.69 10.82 9.60
C SER A 120 4.32 9.44 9.57
N MET A 121 3.51 8.41 9.38
CA MET A 121 3.92 7.03 9.20
C MET A 121 4.79 6.91 7.95
N ARG A 122 4.32 7.43 6.81
CA ARG A 122 5.08 7.43 5.56
C ARG A 122 6.44 8.10 5.73
N ALA A 123 6.55 9.20 6.46
CA ALA A 123 7.84 9.85 6.71
C ALA A 123 8.83 9.01 7.53
N ARG A 124 8.34 8.07 8.36
CA ARG A 124 9.17 7.22 9.25
C ARG A 124 9.46 5.86 8.67
N LEU A 125 8.48 5.31 7.95
CA LEU A 125 8.56 4.02 7.30
C LEU A 125 9.00 4.15 5.85
N SER A 126 9.18 5.40 5.35
CA SER A 126 9.63 5.62 3.98
C SER A 126 10.85 4.76 3.78
N PRO A 127 10.75 3.75 2.92
CA PRO A 127 11.92 3.05 2.51
C PRO A 127 12.80 4.11 1.81
N ILE A 128 14.15 4.06 1.93
CA ILE A 128 15.05 4.76 0.99
C ILE A 128 14.73 4.44 -0.49
N TRP A 129 13.85 3.49 -0.79
CA TRP A 129 13.31 3.22 -2.13
C TRP A 129 12.34 4.30 -2.62
N GLN A 130 11.90 5.25 -1.78
CA GLN A 130 11.45 6.58 -2.21
C GLN A 130 12.65 7.49 -2.47
N ARG A 131 13.63 7.02 -3.25
CA ARG A 131 14.67 7.91 -3.75
C ARG A 131 14.01 9.03 -4.53
N THR A 132 14.47 10.26 -4.35
CA THR A 132 13.98 11.37 -5.16
C THR A 132 14.27 11.06 -6.63
N LYS A 133 13.46 11.63 -7.54
CA LYS A 133 13.74 11.56 -8.99
C LYS A 133 15.20 11.97 -9.29
N GLU A 134 15.76 12.89 -8.51
CA GLU A 134 17.15 13.37 -8.58
C GLU A 134 18.17 12.30 -8.16
N GLU A 135 17.85 11.47 -7.17
CA GLU A 135 18.67 10.31 -6.76
C GLU A 135 18.54 9.11 -7.71
N MET A 136 17.48 9.08 -8.54
CA MET A 136 17.21 8.06 -9.55
C MET A 136 17.74 8.45 -10.94
N GLU A 137 18.15 9.70 -11.14
CA GLU A 137 18.57 10.21 -12.45
C GLU A 137 19.94 9.62 -12.83
N GLY A 138 19.97 8.80 -13.89
CA GLY A 138 21.19 8.20 -14.42
C GLY A 138 21.65 6.89 -13.79
N GLN A 139 20.90 6.30 -12.85
CA GLN A 139 21.18 4.97 -12.28
C GLN A 139 20.29 3.89 -12.90
N THR A 140 20.87 2.72 -13.15
CA THR A 140 20.10 1.52 -13.55
C THR A 140 19.32 0.94 -12.35
N MET A 141 18.25 0.16 -12.61
CA MET A 141 17.46 -0.50 -11.55
C MET A 141 18.34 -1.38 -10.66
N GLU A 142 19.36 -2.00 -11.24
CA GLU A 142 20.34 -2.85 -10.56
C GLU A 142 21.28 -2.03 -9.66
N GLU A 143 21.74 -0.86 -10.10
CA GLU A 143 22.54 0.09 -9.30
C GLU A 143 21.71 0.78 -8.21
N MET A 144 20.39 0.86 -8.41
CA MET A 144 19.47 1.31 -7.37
C MET A 144 19.37 0.31 -6.22
N TYR A 145 19.76 -0.95 -6.39
CA TYR A 145 19.74 -1.89 -5.29
C TYR A 145 20.87 -1.59 -4.30
N PRO A 146 20.58 -1.33 -3.00
CA PRO A 146 21.63 -1.03 -2.04
C PRO A 146 22.65 -2.17 -1.93
N LYS A 147 23.94 -1.83 -1.96
CA LYS A 147 25.03 -2.75 -1.58
C LYS A 147 24.78 -3.30 -0.18
N GLU A 148 25.32 -4.47 0.12
CA GLU A 148 24.98 -5.24 1.34
C GLU A 148 25.07 -4.44 2.65
N GLU A 149 26.13 -3.65 2.84
CA GLU A 149 26.28 -2.79 4.03
C GLU A 149 25.17 -1.74 4.14
N LYS A 150 24.90 -1.01 3.04
CA LYS A 150 23.82 -0.03 2.97
C LYS A 150 22.46 -0.71 3.19
N ARG A 151 22.27 -1.93 2.68
CA ARG A 151 21.04 -2.70 2.90
C ARG A 151 20.80 -2.99 4.39
N LYS A 152 21.83 -3.42 5.12
CA LYS A 152 21.74 -3.68 6.57
C LYS A 152 21.43 -2.40 7.35
N GLU A 153 22.05 -1.29 6.99
CA GLU A 153 21.76 0.02 7.61
C GLU A 153 20.31 0.44 7.35
N GLU A 154 19.83 0.32 6.11
CA GLU A 154 18.45 0.66 5.75
C GLU A 154 17.41 -0.25 6.38
N TRP A 155 17.73 -1.53 6.50
CA TRP A 155 16.87 -2.50 7.20
C TRP A 155 16.73 -2.15 8.68
N LYS A 156 17.83 -1.76 9.32
CA LYS A 156 17.82 -1.28 10.71
C LYS A 156 16.96 -0.01 10.86
N LYS A 157 17.12 0.98 9.96
CA LYS A 157 16.31 2.20 9.96
C LYS A 157 14.82 1.89 9.78
N LEU A 158 14.49 0.93 8.93
CA LEU A 158 13.12 0.48 8.73
C LEU A 158 12.54 -0.06 10.06
N GLY A 159 13.25 -0.98 10.73
CA GLY A 159 12.84 -1.49 12.04
C GLY A 159 12.72 -0.41 13.12
N GLU A 160 13.63 0.58 13.15
CA GLU A 160 13.51 1.75 14.03
C GLU A 160 12.28 2.61 13.69
N GLY A 161 11.96 2.76 12.41
CA GLY A 161 10.76 3.44 11.92
C GLY A 161 9.48 2.75 12.39
N PHE A 162 9.39 1.42 12.26
CA PHE A 162 8.30 0.62 12.81
C PHE A 162 8.20 0.80 14.33
N GLY A 163 9.34 0.79 15.03
CA GLY A 163 9.39 1.08 16.47
C GLY A 163 8.90 2.47 16.85
N GLN A 164 9.09 3.49 16.00
CA GLN A 164 8.53 4.83 16.22
C GLN A 164 7.02 4.88 16.00
N VAL A 165 6.52 4.18 14.99
CA VAL A 165 5.08 4.09 14.69
C VAL A 165 4.35 3.33 15.80
N ASN A 166 4.91 2.22 16.28
CA ASN A 166 4.37 1.42 17.38
C ASN A 166 4.16 2.24 18.68
N LYS A 167 5.00 3.26 18.93
CA LYS A 167 4.86 4.14 20.11
C LYS A 167 3.62 5.03 20.09
N TRP A 168 2.92 5.14 18.96
CA TRP A 168 1.69 5.93 18.87
C TRP A 168 0.45 5.17 19.35
N TYR A 169 0.53 3.85 19.38
CA TYR A 169 -0.56 2.98 19.79
C TYR A 169 -0.53 2.83 21.30
N GLY A 170 -1.71 2.72 21.93
CA GLY A 170 -1.79 2.29 23.33
C GLY A 170 -1.18 0.90 23.50
N ARG A 171 -0.88 0.54 24.75
CA ARG A 171 -0.20 -0.72 25.06
C ARG A 171 -0.98 -1.96 24.61
N GLU A 172 -2.31 -1.87 24.65
CA GLU A 172 -3.25 -2.93 24.30
C GLU A 172 -3.92 -2.67 22.95
N ASP A 173 -3.68 -1.51 22.34
CA ASP A 173 -4.29 -1.17 21.06
C ASP A 173 -3.56 -1.87 19.93
N VAL A 174 -4.33 -2.45 19.02
CA VAL A 174 -3.83 -3.02 17.75
C VAL A 174 -4.13 -2.06 16.60
N LEU A 175 -5.13 -1.20 16.74
CA LEU A 175 -5.64 -0.32 15.70
C LEU A 175 -5.43 1.16 16.04
N VAL A 176 -5.34 2.00 14.99
CA VAL A 176 -5.05 3.44 15.07
C VAL A 176 -6.07 4.19 15.92
N MET A 177 -7.33 3.76 15.91
CA MET A 177 -8.40 4.37 16.72
C MET A 177 -8.60 3.72 18.09
N GLY A 178 -7.70 2.81 18.48
CA GLY A 178 -7.75 2.06 19.74
C GLY A 178 -8.47 0.71 19.63
N GLY A 179 -8.15 -0.18 20.57
CA GLY A 179 -8.67 -1.54 20.63
C GLY A 179 -8.27 -2.41 19.43
N GLU A 180 -9.10 -3.43 19.15
CA GLU A 180 -8.87 -4.43 18.10
C GLU A 180 -10.07 -4.64 17.14
N GLU A 181 -11.20 -3.97 17.38
CA GLU A 181 -12.45 -4.30 16.69
C GLU A 181 -12.70 -3.52 15.40
N LYS A 182 -12.32 -2.23 15.35
CA LYS A 182 -12.79 -1.29 14.31
C LYS A 182 -11.64 -0.63 13.57
N ALA A 183 -11.19 -1.28 12.51
CA ALA A 183 -10.18 -0.74 11.62
C ALA A 183 -10.70 0.51 10.89
N CYS A 184 -9.82 1.48 10.72
CA CYS A 184 -10.04 2.69 9.92
C CYS A 184 -9.13 2.70 8.68
N PHE A 185 -9.25 3.70 7.83
CA PHE A 185 -8.43 3.84 6.62
C PHE A 185 -6.92 3.82 6.95
N ALA A 186 -6.50 4.46 8.04
CA ALA A 186 -5.10 4.52 8.43
C ALA A 186 -4.50 3.13 8.75
N ASP A 187 -5.29 2.22 9.33
CA ASP A 187 -4.89 0.82 9.58
C ASP A 187 -4.63 0.09 8.25
N PHE A 188 -5.54 0.23 7.30
CA PHE A 188 -5.36 -0.36 5.96
C PHE A 188 -4.19 0.26 5.21
N ALA A 189 -3.98 1.56 5.32
CA ALA A 189 -2.84 2.24 4.72
C ALA A 189 -1.50 1.74 5.27
N PHE A 190 -1.42 1.46 6.57
CA PHE A 190 -0.25 0.83 7.18
C PHE A 190 -0.07 -0.61 6.72
N ALA A 191 -1.10 -1.44 6.87
CA ALA A 191 -1.03 -2.87 6.58
C ALA A 191 -0.76 -3.15 5.11
N ILE A 192 -1.53 -2.55 4.19
CA ILE A 192 -1.40 -2.81 2.74
C ILE A 192 -0.19 -2.07 2.17
N GLY A 193 0.04 -0.83 2.60
CA GLY A 193 1.11 0.01 2.06
C GLY A 193 2.52 -0.46 2.40
N TYR A 194 2.68 -1.19 3.51
CA TYR A 194 4.00 -1.58 4.02
C TYR A 194 4.08 -3.08 4.33
N VAL A 195 3.31 -3.56 5.30
CA VAL A 195 3.47 -4.91 5.86
C VAL A 195 3.20 -6.00 4.83
N ILE A 196 2.05 -5.94 4.15
CA ILE A 196 1.66 -6.92 3.14
C ILE A 196 2.56 -6.82 1.91
N TRP A 197 3.02 -5.61 1.55
CA TRP A 197 3.92 -5.44 0.42
C TRP A 197 5.27 -6.13 0.66
N ILE A 198 5.87 -5.96 1.85
CA ILE A 198 7.09 -6.67 2.26
C ILE A 198 6.87 -8.19 2.18
N ARG A 199 5.76 -8.70 2.75
CA ARG A 199 5.44 -10.13 2.69
C ARG A 199 5.28 -10.68 1.27
N ILE A 200 4.69 -9.89 0.36
CA ILE A 200 4.51 -10.29 -1.04
C ILE A 200 5.86 -10.29 -1.77
N LEU A 201 6.69 -9.27 -1.54
CA LEU A 201 7.98 -9.13 -2.23
C LEU A 201 8.98 -10.21 -1.86
N PHE A 202 9.13 -10.48 -0.56
CA PHE A 202 10.13 -11.42 -0.06
C PHE A 202 9.58 -12.84 0.08
N GLY A 203 8.26 -12.98 0.27
CA GLY A 203 7.58 -14.25 0.49
C GLY A 203 7.30 -14.51 1.97
N LYS A 204 6.26 -15.31 2.25
CA LYS A 204 5.80 -15.63 3.61
C LYS A 204 6.83 -16.44 4.43
N GLU A 205 7.70 -17.19 3.76
CA GLU A 205 8.67 -18.10 4.38
C GLU A 205 10.10 -17.53 4.37
N SER A 206 10.25 -16.24 4.06
CA SER A 206 11.57 -15.60 3.98
C SER A 206 12.07 -15.14 5.35
N GLU A 207 13.40 -15.08 5.50
CA GLU A 207 14.04 -14.52 6.70
C GLU A 207 13.63 -13.05 6.92
N GLU A 208 13.44 -12.28 5.85
CA GLU A 208 12.98 -10.88 5.93
C GLU A 208 11.57 -10.76 6.50
N TRP A 209 10.65 -11.68 6.12
CA TRP A 209 9.32 -11.68 6.69
C TRP A 209 9.33 -12.18 8.14
N GLU A 210 10.14 -13.18 8.47
CA GLU A 210 10.32 -13.63 9.86
C GLU A 210 10.81 -12.49 10.74
N ASP A 211 11.80 -11.71 10.30
CA ASP A 211 12.31 -10.55 11.03
C ASP A 211 11.23 -9.46 11.19
N VAL A 212 10.62 -9.01 10.08
CA VAL A 212 9.59 -7.95 10.11
C VAL A 212 8.39 -8.34 10.96
N SER A 213 7.96 -9.60 10.91
CA SER A 213 6.84 -10.09 11.73
C SER A 213 7.20 -10.32 13.20
N GLY A 214 8.50 -10.36 13.54
CA GLY A 214 9.00 -10.41 14.91
C GLY A 214 9.30 -9.05 15.53
N TRP A 215 9.29 -7.97 14.74
CA TRP A 215 9.54 -6.62 15.25
C TRP A 215 8.53 -6.19 16.31
N GLN A 216 9.01 -5.44 17.30
CA GLN A 216 8.19 -4.93 18.41
C GLN A 216 7.32 -6.00 19.09
N ASP A 217 7.88 -7.20 19.28
CA ASP A 217 7.21 -8.36 19.87
C ASP A 217 6.02 -8.88 19.03
N GLY A 218 6.08 -8.65 17.72
CA GLY A 218 5.06 -9.05 16.74
C GLY A 218 3.83 -8.14 16.69
N ARG A 219 3.97 -6.89 17.15
CA ARG A 219 2.90 -5.87 17.12
C ARG A 219 2.89 -5.06 15.84
#